data_AF-A0A0F2L9T4-F1
#
_entry.id   AF-A0A0F2L9T4-F1
#
_cell.length_a   1.000
_cell.length_b   1.000
_cell.length_c   1.000
_cell.angle_alpha   90.00
_cell.angle_beta   90.00
_cell.angle_gamma   90.00
#
_symmetry.space_group_name_H-M   'P 1'
#
loop_
_entity.id
_entity.type
_entity.pdbx_description
1 polymer ?
#
loop_
_entity_poly.entity_id
_entity_poly.type
_entity_poly.pdbx_seq_one_letter_code
_entity_poly.pdbx_strand_id
1 'polypeptide(L)'
;MLYVKELFELADFLKAVGGMAGDAAPEDSADLGEGGVEVECGRSVEVFRVEPADPPRLWGLDSHSRAMRLEGVDVHFSPGAAVGSGAVLVPGLAGVKWIAVRFRYRLGGEAPESPALYLRSAYLGRPFDSTFNEDALRDELRLHVENSIIRALEWDGVLLVDGPIFLTPRVLAMGDNPYSALYLGLIRDRVSAIGGRRALGVTKRIGASRYLRRCLSPDVDVDDDTLARRAAKGIEGDVAVGPLRIRAGGREKVCWYLVARLGRQTHVLRVEGLDEELARRAVEWLPKVLGPDGVPTPIAIADKLSRRLSAAAYSLFWRMSPLDLTYEGLEELERAHRELESP
;
A
#
# COMPACT_ATOMS: atom_id res chain seq x y z
N MET A 1 -25.35 7.49 6.03
CA MET A 1 -25.44 8.49 4.94
C MET A 1 -24.37 9.56 5.18
N LEU A 2 -23.09 9.20 5.00
CA LEU A 2 -21.92 9.99 5.48
C LEU A 2 -20.84 10.19 4.38
N TYR A 3 -21.09 9.79 3.13
CA TYR A 3 -20.03 9.56 2.14
C TYR A 3 -19.64 10.76 1.26
N VAL A 4 -20.31 11.92 1.39
CA VAL A 4 -20.16 13.06 0.46
C VAL A 4 -19.72 14.35 1.18
N LYS A 5 -19.77 14.39 2.52
CA LYS A 5 -19.51 15.62 3.27
C LYS A 5 -18.07 16.11 3.06
N GLU A 6 -17.13 15.18 3.05
CA GLU A 6 -15.70 15.43 2.85
C GLU A 6 -15.43 16.04 1.46
N LEU A 7 -16.21 15.67 0.44
CA LEU A 7 -16.09 16.23 -0.91
C LEU A 7 -16.61 17.67 -0.98
N PHE A 8 -17.71 17.98 -0.28
CA PHE A 8 -18.18 19.37 -0.17
C PHE A 8 -17.21 20.24 0.63
N GLU A 9 -16.67 19.71 1.73
CA GLU A 9 -15.65 20.40 2.53
C GLU A 9 -14.39 20.67 1.69
N LEU A 10 -13.98 19.71 0.86
CA LEU A 10 -12.91 19.89 -0.12
C LEU A 10 -13.25 21.00 -1.13
N ALA A 11 -14.46 21.01 -1.71
CA ALA A 11 -14.84 22.02 -2.69
C ALA A 11 -14.84 23.44 -2.09
N ASP A 12 -15.37 23.59 -0.88
CA ASP A 12 -15.37 24.88 -0.16
C ASP A 12 -13.96 25.30 0.25
N PHE A 13 -13.12 24.34 0.66
CA PHE A 13 -11.70 24.57 0.90
C PHE A 13 -10.99 25.08 -0.36
N LEU A 14 -11.19 24.44 -1.51
CA LEU A 14 -10.58 24.85 -2.78
C LEU A 14 -11.05 26.22 -3.26
N LYS A 15 -12.29 26.64 -2.99
CA LYS A 15 -12.74 28.02 -3.28
C LYS A 15 -11.92 29.05 -2.50
N ALA A 16 -11.52 28.72 -1.27
CA ALA A 16 -10.74 29.62 -0.43
C ALA A 16 -9.28 29.73 -0.86
N VAL A 17 -8.69 28.65 -1.40
CA VAL A 17 -7.27 28.62 -1.81
C VAL A 17 -7.03 28.83 -3.30
N GLY A 18 -8.07 28.70 -4.13
CA GLY A 18 -8.03 28.71 -5.61
C GLY A 18 -7.50 29.96 -6.30
N GLY A 19 -7.27 31.05 -5.57
CA GLY A 19 -6.64 32.27 -6.09
C GLY A 19 -5.11 32.29 -5.99
N MET A 20 -4.51 31.31 -5.33
CA MET A 20 -3.06 31.26 -5.11
C MET A 20 -2.40 30.40 -6.19
N ALA A 21 -1.80 31.05 -7.19
CA ALA A 21 -1.12 30.39 -8.31
C ALA A 21 0.40 30.35 -8.13
N GLY A 22 1.00 29.20 -8.42
CA GLY A 22 2.45 29.01 -8.49
C GLY A 22 2.79 27.52 -8.54
N ASP A 23 3.55 27.10 -9.56
CA ASP A 23 4.15 25.79 -9.63
C ASP A 23 5.61 25.89 -9.17
N ALA A 24 5.93 25.22 -8.07
CA ALA A 24 7.30 25.03 -7.60
C ALA A 24 7.66 23.55 -7.70
N ALA A 25 8.89 23.29 -8.17
CA ALA A 25 9.40 21.93 -8.24
C ALA A 25 9.57 21.34 -6.83
N PRO A 26 9.41 20.00 -6.67
CA PRO A 26 9.76 19.34 -5.44
C PRO A 26 11.23 19.55 -5.11
N GLU A 27 11.50 20.12 -3.93
CA GLU A 27 12.86 20.30 -3.43
C GLU A 27 13.38 19.05 -2.69
N ASP A 28 12.48 18.27 -2.08
CA ASP A 28 12.89 17.09 -1.32
C ASP A 28 13.05 15.84 -2.21
N SER A 29 14.24 15.24 -2.15
CA SER A 29 14.48 13.90 -2.69
C SER A 29 14.51 12.87 -1.56
N ALA A 30 13.86 11.73 -1.78
CA ALA A 30 13.91 10.57 -0.88
C ALA A 30 13.95 9.29 -1.73
N ASP A 31 14.87 8.37 -1.42
CA ASP A 31 14.85 7.04 -2.02
C ASP A 31 13.84 6.16 -1.27
N LEU A 32 12.63 6.11 -1.83
CA LEU A 32 11.52 5.32 -1.30
C LEU A 32 11.50 3.89 -1.83
N GLY A 33 12.49 3.50 -2.63
CA GLY A 33 12.66 2.14 -3.10
C GLY A 33 12.92 1.18 -1.94
N GLU A 34 12.58 -0.09 -2.11
CA GLU A 34 12.81 -1.11 -1.08
C GLU A 34 14.32 -1.33 -0.83
N GLY A 35 14.72 -1.43 0.45
CA GLY A 35 16.11 -1.68 0.82
C GLY A 35 16.52 -1.00 2.12
N GLY A 36 17.83 -0.93 2.39
CA GLY A 36 18.37 -0.31 3.60
C GLY A 36 18.04 -1.06 4.91
N VAL A 37 17.62 -2.32 4.81
CA VAL A 37 17.21 -3.15 5.95
C VAL A 37 18.25 -4.22 6.28
N GLU A 38 18.16 -4.79 7.47
CA GLU A 38 18.88 -6.00 7.83
C GLU A 38 18.08 -7.23 7.40
N VAL A 39 18.76 -8.23 6.83
CA VAL A 39 18.15 -9.49 6.42
C VAL A 39 18.93 -10.61 7.09
N GLU A 40 18.26 -11.38 7.92
CA GLU A 40 18.80 -12.60 8.51
C GLU A 40 18.22 -13.81 7.78
N CYS A 41 19.13 -14.57 7.18
CA CYS A 41 18.85 -15.85 6.59
C CYS A 41 18.90 -16.86 7.74
N GLY A 42 17.86 -17.67 7.95
CA GLY A 42 17.92 -18.73 8.96
C GLY A 42 19.14 -19.66 8.77
N ARG A 43 19.37 -20.60 9.70
CA ARG A 43 20.49 -21.58 9.62
C ARG A 43 20.59 -22.28 8.25
N SER A 44 19.47 -22.41 7.54
CA SER A 44 19.40 -22.63 6.08
C SER A 44 18.06 -22.09 5.57
N VAL A 45 18.06 -21.42 4.41
CA VAL A 45 16.81 -21.16 3.66
C VAL A 45 16.27 -22.51 3.18
N GLU A 46 15.05 -22.85 3.57
CA GLU A 46 14.35 -24.05 3.15
C GLU A 46 13.75 -23.84 1.76
N VAL A 47 13.74 -24.92 0.98
CA VAL A 47 13.05 -25.01 -0.31
C VAL A 47 12.29 -26.32 -0.31
N PHE A 48 10.96 -26.26 -0.39
CA PHE A 48 10.13 -27.47 -0.38
C PHE A 48 8.92 -27.34 -1.30
N ARG A 49 8.45 -28.49 -1.79
CA ARG A 49 7.19 -28.59 -2.52
C ARG A 49 6.04 -28.36 -1.55
N VAL A 50 5.14 -27.47 -1.90
CA VAL A 50 3.94 -27.18 -1.12
C VAL A 50 2.92 -28.30 -1.27
N GLU A 51 2.42 -28.79 -0.14
CA GLU A 51 1.25 -29.64 -0.06
C GLU A 51 0.02 -28.76 0.22
N PRO A 52 -0.94 -28.66 -0.72
CA PRO A 52 -2.04 -27.69 -0.59
C PRO A 52 -2.98 -27.98 0.59
N ALA A 53 -3.03 -27.06 1.55
CA ALA A 53 -3.95 -27.08 2.68
C ALA A 53 -5.23 -26.29 2.38
N ASP A 54 -6.30 -26.53 3.15
CA ASP A 54 -7.52 -25.73 3.04
C ASP A 54 -7.33 -24.34 3.67
N PRO A 55 -7.76 -23.26 3.00
CA PRO A 55 -7.61 -21.93 3.54
C PRO A 55 -8.51 -21.73 4.76
N PRO A 56 -8.07 -20.96 5.77
CA PRO A 56 -8.97 -20.47 6.79
C PRO A 56 -10.00 -19.51 6.17
N ARG A 57 -10.90 -18.96 6.98
CA ARG A 57 -11.66 -17.77 6.55
C ARG A 57 -10.68 -16.64 6.25
N LEU A 58 -10.88 -15.97 5.11
CA LEU A 58 -9.99 -14.93 4.62
C LEU A 58 -10.72 -13.62 4.48
N TRP A 59 -9.99 -12.57 4.82
CA TRP A 59 -10.30 -11.20 4.48
C TRP A 59 -9.20 -10.67 3.56
N GLY A 60 -9.55 -9.83 2.60
CA GLY A 60 -8.60 -9.05 1.79
C GLY A 60 -8.72 -7.57 2.13
N LEU A 61 -7.61 -6.85 2.15
CA LEU A 61 -7.53 -5.41 2.36
C LEU A 61 -6.66 -4.81 1.28
N ASP A 62 -7.17 -3.76 0.64
CA ASP A 62 -6.40 -2.91 -0.25
C ASP A 62 -6.95 -1.47 -0.24
N SER A 63 -6.14 -0.53 -0.71
CA SER A 63 -6.55 0.85 -0.93
C SER A 63 -5.88 1.44 -2.17
N HIS A 64 -6.62 2.29 -2.89
CA HIS A 64 -6.18 2.80 -4.20
C HIS A 64 -6.06 4.31 -4.21
N SER A 65 -4.82 4.80 -4.42
CA SER A 65 -4.51 6.23 -4.44
C SER A 65 -4.52 6.82 -5.85
N ARG A 66 -5.29 7.90 -6.05
CA ARG A 66 -5.30 8.73 -7.27
C ARG A 66 -5.09 10.19 -6.94
N ALA A 67 -4.44 10.93 -7.84
CA ALA A 67 -4.24 12.36 -7.70
C ALA A 67 -5.02 13.11 -8.80
N MET A 68 -5.85 14.06 -8.39
CA MET A 68 -6.45 15.05 -9.27
C MET A 68 -5.56 16.29 -9.28
N ARG A 69 -5.00 16.58 -10.45
CA ARG A 69 -4.10 17.70 -10.69
C ARG A 69 -4.93 18.90 -11.10
N LEU A 70 -5.00 19.90 -10.23
CA LEU A 70 -5.73 21.15 -10.44
C LEU A 70 -4.74 22.32 -10.50
N GLU A 71 -5.23 23.49 -10.86
CA GLU A 71 -4.44 24.72 -10.76
C GLU A 71 -4.03 24.98 -9.29
N GLY A 72 -2.72 25.08 -9.03
CA GLY A 72 -2.15 25.42 -7.73
C GLY A 72 -2.18 24.31 -6.66
N VAL A 73 -2.95 23.24 -6.84
CA VAL A 73 -3.07 22.14 -5.85
C VAL A 73 -3.21 20.77 -6.52
N ASP A 74 -2.80 19.74 -5.79
CA ASP A 74 -3.07 18.34 -6.10
C ASP A 74 -3.96 17.73 -5.03
N VAL A 75 -5.07 17.12 -5.42
CA VAL A 75 -5.97 16.43 -4.51
C VAL A 75 -5.77 14.93 -4.62
N HIS A 76 -5.34 14.29 -3.54
CA HIS A 76 -5.15 12.85 -3.50
C HIS A 76 -6.34 12.16 -2.84
N PHE A 77 -6.96 11.23 -3.55
CA PHE A 77 -8.01 10.35 -3.05
C PHE A 77 -7.40 8.98 -2.76
N SER A 78 -7.64 8.42 -1.58
CA SER A 78 -7.19 7.06 -1.23
C SER A 78 -8.27 6.25 -0.51
N PRO A 79 -9.42 5.99 -1.16
CA PRO A 79 -10.39 5.07 -0.58
C PRO A 79 -9.81 3.65 -0.43
N GLY A 80 -10.38 2.90 0.51
CA GLY A 80 -9.93 1.56 0.86
C GLY A 80 -11.09 0.62 1.12
N ALA A 81 -10.83 -0.68 1.00
CA ALA A 81 -11.81 -1.71 1.22
C ALA A 81 -11.18 -2.90 1.95
N ALA A 82 -11.88 -3.43 2.94
CA ALA A 82 -11.65 -4.77 3.47
C ALA A 82 -12.86 -5.66 3.19
N VAL A 83 -12.65 -6.87 2.67
CA VAL A 83 -13.71 -7.80 2.25
C VAL A 83 -13.43 -9.21 2.71
N GLY A 84 -14.42 -9.86 3.30
CA GLY A 84 -14.39 -11.27 3.73
C GLY A 84 -15.81 -11.78 3.92
N SER A 85 -16.19 -12.12 5.16
CA SER A 85 -17.58 -12.46 5.50
C SER A 85 -18.53 -11.24 5.49
N GLY A 86 -17.97 -10.04 5.50
CA GLY A 86 -18.65 -8.77 5.25
C GLY A 86 -17.74 -7.80 4.49
N ALA A 87 -18.04 -6.51 4.55
CA ALA A 87 -17.20 -5.47 3.96
C ALA A 87 -17.11 -4.23 4.85
N VAL A 88 -15.92 -3.63 4.91
CA VAL A 88 -15.67 -2.33 5.53
C VAL A 88 -15.01 -1.43 4.48
N LEU A 89 -15.58 -0.24 4.26
CA LEU A 89 -15.20 0.65 3.17
C LEU A 89 -14.84 2.04 3.70
N VAL A 90 -13.86 2.66 3.04
CA VAL A 90 -13.53 4.08 3.15
C VAL A 90 -13.65 4.68 1.75
N PRO A 91 -14.44 5.75 1.54
CA PRO A 91 -15.29 6.44 2.52
C PRO A 91 -16.37 5.52 3.11
N GLY A 92 -16.77 5.77 4.36
CA GLY A 92 -17.78 4.98 5.08
C GLY A 92 -17.51 4.79 6.56
N LEU A 93 -16.24 4.87 6.95
CA LEU A 93 -15.82 4.94 8.35
C LEU A 93 -15.77 6.40 8.81
N ALA A 94 -16.45 6.69 9.92
CA ALA A 94 -16.49 8.03 10.49
C ALA A 94 -15.10 8.46 10.99
N GLY A 95 -14.73 9.71 10.72
CA GLY A 95 -13.47 10.31 11.19
C GLY A 95 -12.21 9.88 10.44
N VAL A 96 -12.33 9.08 9.38
CA VAL A 96 -11.18 8.67 8.56
C VAL A 96 -10.97 9.68 7.44
N LYS A 97 -9.85 10.40 7.48
CA LYS A 97 -9.39 11.26 6.39
C LYS A 97 -8.87 10.41 5.23
N TRP A 98 -9.52 10.46 4.08
CA TRP A 98 -9.14 9.69 2.87
C TRP A 98 -8.84 10.59 1.67
N ILE A 99 -8.86 11.91 1.89
CA ILE A 99 -8.55 12.95 0.94
C ILE A 99 -7.38 13.76 1.49
N ALA A 100 -6.29 13.84 0.75
CA ALA A 100 -5.20 14.78 1.04
C ALA A 100 -5.17 15.90 0.01
N VAL A 101 -4.72 17.09 0.42
CA VAL A 101 -4.45 18.19 -0.51
C VAL A 101 -2.99 18.58 -0.37
N ARG A 102 -2.29 18.58 -1.49
CA ARG A 102 -0.93 19.06 -1.61
C ARG A 102 -0.91 20.37 -2.38
N PHE A 103 -0.28 21.40 -1.84
CA PHE A 103 -0.08 22.66 -2.54
C PHE A 103 1.09 22.54 -3.52
N ARG A 104 0.96 23.11 -4.71
CA ARG A 104 2.03 23.13 -5.73
C ARG A 104 3.04 24.25 -5.53
N TYR A 105 2.78 25.10 -4.56
CA TYR A 105 3.67 26.16 -4.09
C TYR A 105 4.09 25.88 -2.65
N ARG A 106 5.17 26.53 -2.22
CA ARG A 106 5.63 26.48 -0.83
C ARG A 106 4.66 27.27 0.06
N LEU A 107 4.21 26.67 1.15
CA LEU A 107 3.40 27.39 2.14
C LEU A 107 4.31 28.17 3.09
N GLY A 108 4.07 29.47 3.23
CA GLY A 108 4.80 30.34 4.14
C GLY A 108 4.41 30.21 5.62
N GLY A 109 3.59 29.23 5.98
CA GLY A 109 3.02 29.05 7.33
C GLY A 109 2.37 27.69 7.53
N GLU A 110 1.61 27.53 8.62
CA GLU A 110 0.89 26.28 8.90
C GLU A 110 -0.25 26.06 7.90
N ALA A 111 -0.46 24.80 7.50
CA ALA A 111 -1.66 24.43 6.76
C ALA A 111 -2.89 24.57 7.69
N PRO A 112 -4.03 25.02 7.16
CA PRO A 112 -5.26 25.07 7.95
C PRO A 112 -5.62 23.68 8.47
N GLU A 113 -6.24 23.62 9.65
CA GLU A 113 -6.77 22.37 10.17
C GLU A 113 -8.12 22.05 9.50
N SER A 114 -8.32 20.78 9.21
CA SER A 114 -9.61 20.27 8.76
C SER A 114 -9.88 18.91 9.41
N PRO A 115 -11.11 18.64 9.89
CA PRO A 115 -11.49 17.32 10.38
C PRO A 115 -11.62 16.28 9.24
N ALA A 116 -11.91 16.71 8.00
CA ALA A 116 -12.11 15.82 6.85
C ALA A 116 -10.87 15.65 5.96
N LEU A 117 -10.05 16.69 5.85
CA LEU A 117 -8.94 16.75 4.89
C LEU A 117 -7.60 16.50 5.57
N TYR A 118 -6.73 15.84 4.81
CA TYR A 118 -5.36 15.55 5.20
C TYR A 118 -4.41 16.56 4.55
N LEU A 119 -4.07 17.60 5.31
CA LEU A 119 -3.36 18.79 4.80
C LEU A 119 -1.90 18.89 5.28
N ARG A 120 -1.52 18.05 6.25
CA ARG A 120 -0.18 17.97 6.82
C ARG A 120 0.15 16.53 7.20
N SER A 121 1.44 16.21 7.18
CA SER A 121 1.93 14.92 7.67
C SER A 121 1.68 14.80 9.17
N ALA A 122 1.08 13.69 9.60
CA ALA A 122 0.92 13.35 11.02
C ALA A 122 2.26 12.99 11.68
N TYR A 123 3.26 12.60 10.89
CA TYR A 123 4.56 12.15 11.39
C TYR A 123 5.63 13.24 11.33
N LEU A 124 5.64 14.06 10.26
CA LEU A 124 6.59 15.17 10.13
C LEU A 124 6.04 16.50 10.65
N GLY A 125 4.73 16.58 10.88
CA GLY A 125 4.10 17.78 11.41
C GLY A 125 4.15 19.00 10.48
N ARG A 126 4.50 18.84 9.19
CA ARG A 126 4.55 19.94 8.22
C ARG A 126 3.49 19.78 7.12
N PRO A 127 3.08 20.89 6.47
CA PRO A 127 2.15 20.86 5.36
C PRO A 127 2.59 19.97 4.19
N PHE A 128 1.60 19.47 3.44
CA PHE A 128 1.84 18.92 2.12
C PHE A 128 1.93 20.06 1.12
N ASP A 129 3.12 20.58 0.89
CA ASP A 129 3.35 21.65 -0.08
C ASP A 129 4.31 21.22 -1.19
N SER A 130 4.77 22.16 -2.01
CA SER A 130 5.63 21.84 -3.15
C SER A 130 6.90 21.10 -2.73
N THR A 131 7.40 21.35 -1.52
CA THR A 131 8.62 20.74 -1.00
C THR A 131 8.40 19.31 -0.52
N PHE A 132 7.16 18.93 -0.20
CA PHE A 132 6.83 17.60 0.30
C PHE A 132 6.84 16.56 -0.84
N ASN A 133 7.51 15.44 -0.60
CA ASN A 133 7.63 14.32 -1.52
C ASN A 133 6.26 13.65 -1.71
N GLU A 134 5.78 13.65 -2.95
CA GLU A 134 4.43 13.19 -3.28
C GLU A 134 4.23 11.69 -3.00
N ASP A 135 5.22 10.85 -3.28
CA ASP A 135 5.12 9.41 -3.03
C ASP A 135 5.03 9.11 -1.53
N ALA A 136 5.76 9.85 -0.70
CA ALA A 136 5.65 9.77 0.76
C ALA A 136 4.25 10.20 1.26
N LEU A 137 3.66 11.23 0.66
CA LEU A 137 2.27 11.64 0.94
C LEU A 137 1.31 10.51 0.60
N ARG A 138 1.46 9.90 -0.58
CA ARG A 138 0.59 8.81 -1.05
C ARG A 138 0.71 7.60 -0.14
N ASP A 139 1.92 7.21 0.27
CA ASP A 139 2.14 6.13 1.23
C ASP A 139 1.52 6.44 2.59
N GLU A 140 1.69 7.67 3.10
CA GLU A 140 1.14 8.09 4.37
C GLU A 140 -0.40 8.06 4.38
N LEU A 141 -1.03 8.62 3.34
CA LEU A 141 -2.48 8.62 3.18
C LEU A 141 -3.04 7.20 3.02
N ARG A 142 -2.39 6.38 2.19
CA ARG A 142 -2.78 4.99 1.92
C ARG A 142 -2.76 4.15 3.20
N LEU A 143 -1.63 4.19 3.91
CA LEU A 143 -1.48 3.44 5.16
C LEU A 143 -2.39 3.96 6.27
N HIS A 144 -2.65 5.27 6.34
CA HIS A 144 -3.63 5.83 7.28
C HIS A 144 -5.03 5.24 7.06
N VAL A 145 -5.48 5.15 5.81
CA VAL A 145 -6.79 4.57 5.45
C VAL A 145 -6.84 3.07 5.78
N GLU A 146 -5.84 2.31 5.35
CA GLU A 146 -5.77 0.88 5.65
C GLU A 146 -5.69 0.58 7.15
N ASN A 147 -4.87 1.31 7.90
CA ASN A 147 -4.77 1.15 9.35
C ASN A 147 -6.08 1.50 10.05
N SER A 148 -6.80 2.52 9.56
CA SER A 148 -8.12 2.87 10.07
C SER A 148 -9.14 1.77 9.82
N ILE A 149 -9.12 1.13 8.64
CA ILE A 149 -9.94 -0.05 8.34
C ILE A 149 -9.58 -1.20 9.27
N ILE A 150 -8.29 -1.52 9.43
CA ILE A 150 -7.82 -2.60 10.32
C ILE A 150 -8.33 -2.39 11.75
N ARG A 151 -8.25 -1.16 12.28
CA ARG A 151 -8.71 -0.85 13.64
C ARG A 151 -10.22 -0.94 13.82
N ALA A 152 -10.99 -0.57 12.79
CA ALA A 152 -12.45 -0.62 12.83
C ALA A 152 -13.02 -2.01 12.50
N LEU A 153 -12.24 -2.84 11.80
CA LEU A 153 -12.67 -4.15 11.34
C LEU A 153 -12.56 -5.17 12.47
N GLU A 154 -13.67 -5.79 12.83
CA GLU A 154 -13.71 -7.05 13.57
C GLU A 154 -13.72 -8.20 12.56
N TRP A 155 -12.62 -8.93 12.43
CA TRP A 155 -12.51 -10.05 11.48
C TRP A 155 -12.25 -11.38 12.16
N ASP A 156 -12.82 -12.42 11.57
CA ASP A 156 -12.52 -13.81 11.84
C ASP A 156 -11.50 -14.36 10.82
N GLY A 157 -10.70 -15.34 11.23
CA GLY A 157 -9.73 -15.98 10.34
C GLY A 157 -8.44 -15.17 10.13
N VAL A 158 -8.08 -14.89 8.87
CA VAL A 158 -6.82 -14.24 8.49
C VAL A 158 -7.07 -13.06 7.55
N LEU A 159 -6.47 -11.91 7.85
CA LEU A 159 -6.47 -10.75 6.98
C LEU A 159 -5.25 -10.77 6.03
N LEU A 160 -5.51 -10.69 4.73
CA LEU A 160 -4.53 -10.52 3.68
C LEU A 160 -4.47 -9.06 3.28
N VAL A 161 -3.32 -8.42 3.45
CA VAL A 161 -3.04 -7.04 3.05
C VAL A 161 -2.34 -7.06 1.69
N ASP A 162 -2.80 -6.29 0.72
CA ASP A 162 -2.06 -6.11 -0.54
C ASP A 162 -0.78 -5.31 -0.31
N GLY A 163 0.36 -5.90 -0.65
CA GLY A 163 1.67 -5.34 -0.35
C GLY A 163 2.30 -5.90 0.94
N PRO A 164 3.39 -5.29 1.40
CA PRO A 164 4.16 -5.81 2.53
C PRO A 164 3.42 -5.57 3.85
N ILE A 165 3.67 -6.42 4.86
CA ILE A 165 3.02 -6.28 6.18
C ILE A 165 3.38 -4.95 6.86
N PHE A 166 4.58 -4.42 6.55
CA PHE A 166 4.97 -3.03 6.71
C PHE A 166 6.05 -2.68 5.67
N LEU A 167 6.10 -1.40 5.29
CA LEU A 167 7.05 -0.88 4.28
C LEU A 167 8.49 -0.90 4.80
N THR A 168 9.43 -1.11 3.88
CA THR A 168 10.87 -1.22 4.14
C THR A 168 11.69 -0.38 3.14
N PRO A 169 11.44 0.94 3.05
CA PRO A 169 12.13 1.80 2.09
C PRO A 169 13.57 2.10 2.54
N ARG A 170 14.44 2.36 1.56
CA ARG A 170 15.86 2.69 1.75
C ARG A 170 16.08 3.93 2.59
N VAL A 171 15.15 4.88 2.55
CA VAL A 171 15.21 6.10 3.39
C VAL A 171 15.29 5.80 4.89
N LEU A 172 14.88 4.60 5.35
CA LEU A 172 15.08 4.17 6.74
C LEU A 172 16.57 4.09 7.13
N ALA A 173 17.46 3.80 6.19
CA ALA A 173 18.90 3.77 6.41
C ALA A 173 19.56 5.17 6.30
N MET A 174 18.80 6.19 5.89
CA MET A 174 19.27 7.56 5.74
C MET A 174 18.98 8.35 7.02
N GLY A 175 19.85 8.21 8.03
CA GLY A 175 19.61 8.74 9.38
C GLY A 175 19.27 10.24 9.48
N ASP A 176 19.84 11.06 8.59
CA ASP A 176 19.61 12.51 8.57
C ASP A 176 18.40 12.94 7.72
N ASN A 177 17.75 11.99 7.03
CA ASN A 177 16.64 12.31 6.15
C ASN A 177 15.33 12.33 6.96
N PRO A 178 14.54 13.43 6.92
CA PRO A 178 13.30 13.55 7.70
C PRO A 178 12.29 12.44 7.38
N TYR A 179 12.24 11.95 6.14
CA TYR A 179 11.34 10.86 5.77
C TYR A 179 11.67 9.53 6.46
N SER A 180 12.89 9.35 6.99
CA SER A 180 13.19 8.22 7.88
C SER A 180 12.25 8.21 9.09
N ALA A 181 12.06 9.37 9.75
CA ALA A 181 11.12 9.49 10.88
C ALA A 181 9.66 9.23 10.49
N LEU A 182 9.26 9.68 9.29
CA LEU A 182 7.93 9.40 8.73
C LEU A 182 7.71 7.89 8.59
N TYR A 183 8.62 7.17 7.93
CA TYR A 183 8.45 5.73 7.70
C TYR A 183 8.59 4.91 8.98
N LEU A 184 9.43 5.32 9.94
CA LEU A 184 9.45 4.73 11.29
C LEU A 184 8.09 4.88 11.99
N GLY A 185 7.45 6.04 11.84
CA GLY A 185 6.09 6.30 12.32
C GLY A 185 5.06 5.38 11.66
N LEU A 186 5.09 5.27 10.33
CA LEU A 186 4.21 4.40 9.55
C LEU A 186 4.34 2.93 9.94
N ILE A 187 5.57 2.44 10.11
CA ILE A 187 5.84 1.06 10.56
C ILE A 187 5.26 0.84 11.95
N ARG A 188 5.49 1.77 12.88
CA ARG A 188 4.96 1.67 14.25
C ARG A 188 3.44 1.63 14.26
N ASP A 189 2.81 2.50 13.48
CA ASP A 189 1.36 2.61 13.39
C ASP A 189 0.72 1.34 12.81
N ARG A 190 1.28 0.82 11.71
CA ARG A 190 0.88 -0.43 11.07
C ARG A 190 1.03 -1.63 12.01
N VAL A 191 2.19 -1.78 12.65
CA VAL A 191 2.44 -2.87 13.61
C VAL A 191 1.49 -2.77 14.79
N SER A 192 1.17 -1.56 15.26
CA SER A 192 0.18 -1.36 16.33
C SER A 192 -1.25 -1.71 15.90
N ALA A 193 -1.64 -1.42 14.65
CA ALA A 193 -2.97 -1.76 14.13
C ALA A 193 -3.16 -3.29 14.00
N ILE A 194 -2.09 -4.00 13.64
CA ILE A 194 -2.10 -5.45 13.40
C ILE A 194 -1.75 -6.27 14.66
N GLY A 195 -1.04 -5.68 15.62
CA GLY A 195 -0.41 -6.38 16.74
C GLY A 195 -1.34 -7.35 17.48
N GLY A 196 -0.90 -8.61 17.60
CA GLY A 196 -1.67 -9.68 18.25
C GLY A 196 -2.82 -10.26 17.41
N ARG A 197 -2.98 -9.81 16.17
CA ARG A 197 -4.05 -10.24 15.26
C ARG A 197 -3.46 -11.01 14.08
N ARG A 198 -4.29 -11.85 13.46
CA ARG A 198 -3.89 -12.72 12.35
C ARG A 198 -3.94 -11.97 11.03
N ALA A 199 -2.82 -11.36 10.63
CA ALA A 199 -2.69 -10.67 9.35
C ALA A 199 -1.37 -11.02 8.63
N LEU A 200 -1.41 -10.97 7.30
CA LEU A 200 -0.30 -11.25 6.40
C LEU A 200 -0.26 -10.20 5.29
N GLY A 201 0.93 -9.72 4.95
CA GLY A 201 1.17 -8.97 3.72
C GLY A 201 1.44 -9.94 2.57
N VAL A 202 0.84 -9.68 1.41
CA VAL A 202 1.08 -10.46 0.19
C VAL A 202 1.52 -9.52 -0.92
N THR A 203 2.75 -9.67 -1.39
CA THR A 203 3.35 -8.82 -2.42
C THR A 203 3.66 -9.60 -3.69
N LYS A 204 3.11 -9.18 -4.84
CA LYS A 204 3.42 -9.77 -6.16
C LYS A 204 4.55 -9.05 -6.89
N ARG A 205 4.67 -7.73 -6.73
CA ARG A 205 5.63 -6.88 -7.46
C ARG A 205 7.00 -6.86 -6.78
N ILE A 206 7.70 -7.99 -6.77
CA ILE A 206 8.97 -8.16 -6.05
C ILE A 206 10.23 -8.00 -6.93
N GLY A 207 10.08 -7.54 -8.17
CA GLY A 207 11.21 -7.36 -9.11
C GLY A 207 12.23 -6.29 -8.66
N ALA A 208 11.83 -5.37 -7.79
CA ALA A 208 12.74 -4.41 -7.14
C ALA A 208 13.36 -4.95 -5.84
N SER A 209 12.86 -6.07 -5.32
CA SER A 209 13.32 -6.65 -4.05
C SER A 209 14.61 -7.45 -4.23
N ARG A 210 15.39 -7.53 -3.15
CA ARG A 210 16.72 -8.16 -3.09
C ARG A 210 16.97 -8.89 -1.75
N TYR A 211 15.92 -9.34 -1.06
CA TYR A 211 16.08 -10.03 0.23
C TYR A 211 16.59 -11.47 0.05
N LEU A 212 16.02 -12.24 -0.89
CA LEU A 212 16.50 -13.59 -1.21
C LEU A 212 17.92 -13.58 -1.73
N ARG A 213 18.30 -12.53 -2.47
CA ARG A 213 19.67 -12.35 -2.97
C ARG A 213 20.68 -12.48 -1.83
N ARG A 214 20.46 -11.82 -0.70
CA ARG A 214 21.37 -11.84 0.44
C ARG A 214 21.57 -13.24 1.02
N CYS A 215 20.60 -14.13 0.85
CA CYS A 215 20.64 -15.48 1.41
C CYS A 215 21.10 -16.56 0.42
N LEU A 216 20.72 -16.45 -0.85
CA LEU A 216 20.95 -17.51 -1.83
C LEU A 216 22.06 -17.19 -2.82
N SER A 217 22.35 -15.90 -3.09
CA SER A 217 23.29 -15.49 -4.13
C SER A 217 23.81 -14.06 -3.88
N PRO A 218 24.56 -13.81 -2.79
CA PRO A 218 24.97 -12.46 -2.40
C PRO A 218 25.77 -11.73 -3.49
N ASP A 219 26.56 -12.48 -4.26
CA ASP A 219 27.49 -11.96 -5.27
C ASP A 219 26.84 -11.65 -6.63
N VAL A 220 25.56 -12.00 -6.82
CA VAL A 220 24.88 -11.83 -8.12
C VAL A 220 23.77 -10.79 -7.99
N ASP A 221 23.78 -9.77 -8.85
CA ASP A 221 22.70 -8.78 -8.88
C ASP A 221 21.48 -9.31 -9.64
N VAL A 222 20.64 -10.04 -8.91
CA VAL A 222 19.40 -10.65 -9.40
C VAL A 222 18.27 -10.35 -8.42
N ASP A 223 17.08 -10.11 -8.93
CA ASP A 223 15.87 -9.88 -8.14
C ASP A 223 15.30 -11.15 -7.50
N ASP A 224 14.47 -10.95 -6.48
CA ASP A 224 13.90 -12.04 -5.71
C ASP A 224 12.91 -12.91 -6.51
N ASP A 225 12.17 -12.36 -7.50
CA ASP A 225 11.28 -13.16 -8.36
C ASP A 225 12.10 -14.19 -9.15
N THR A 226 13.20 -13.74 -9.77
CA THR A 226 14.11 -14.59 -10.51
C THR A 226 14.75 -15.65 -9.62
N LEU A 227 15.21 -15.29 -8.42
CA LEU A 227 15.83 -16.23 -7.48
C LEU A 227 14.84 -17.29 -6.97
N ALA A 228 13.61 -16.89 -6.62
CA ALA A 228 12.57 -17.82 -6.22
C ALA A 228 12.25 -18.83 -7.34
N ARG A 229 12.10 -18.36 -8.59
CA ARG A 229 11.89 -19.24 -9.76
C ARG A 229 13.05 -20.22 -9.96
N ARG A 230 14.29 -19.77 -9.77
CA ARG A 230 15.47 -20.64 -9.86
C ARG A 230 15.48 -21.70 -8.76
N ALA A 231 15.15 -21.32 -7.53
CA ALA A 231 15.03 -22.26 -6.41
C ALA A 231 13.94 -23.33 -6.65
N ALA A 232 12.85 -22.96 -7.33
CA ALA A 232 11.76 -23.88 -7.70
C ALA A 232 12.03 -24.73 -8.95
N LYS A 233 13.17 -24.57 -9.62
CA LYS A 233 13.49 -25.29 -10.86
C LYS A 233 13.71 -26.78 -10.57
N GLY A 234 13.02 -27.64 -11.32
CA GLY A 234 13.13 -29.10 -11.19
C GLY A 234 12.26 -29.72 -10.10
N ILE A 235 11.53 -28.91 -9.32
CA ILE A 235 10.53 -29.37 -8.36
C ILE A 235 9.15 -29.24 -9.02
N GLU A 236 8.36 -30.31 -9.04
CA GLU A 236 6.97 -30.28 -9.53
C GLU A 236 6.00 -29.69 -8.49
N GLY A 237 4.95 -28.98 -8.95
CA GLY A 237 3.90 -28.41 -8.08
C GLY A 237 4.19 -26.98 -7.62
N ASP A 238 3.53 -26.50 -6.57
CA ASP A 238 3.87 -25.19 -5.99
C ASP A 238 5.09 -25.34 -5.06
N VAL A 239 5.90 -24.28 -4.92
CA VAL A 239 7.16 -24.33 -4.14
C VAL A 239 7.23 -23.15 -3.18
N ALA A 240 7.65 -23.40 -1.94
CA ALA A 240 7.93 -22.37 -0.96
C ALA A 240 9.45 -22.23 -0.72
N VAL A 241 9.90 -20.99 -0.52
CA VAL A 241 11.31 -20.63 -0.25
C VAL A 241 11.35 -19.67 0.95
N GLY A 242 12.06 -20.03 2.02
CA GLY A 242 12.11 -19.25 3.26
C GLY A 242 12.53 -20.11 4.48
N PRO A 243 12.40 -19.62 5.73
CA PRO A 243 12.02 -18.27 6.09
C PRO A 243 13.19 -17.29 5.98
N LEU A 244 12.89 -16.03 5.70
CA LEU A 244 13.80 -14.90 5.87
C LEU A 244 13.27 -13.99 6.99
N ARG A 245 14.15 -13.49 7.86
CA ARG A 245 13.80 -12.46 8.84
C ARG A 245 14.30 -11.11 8.35
N ILE A 246 13.41 -10.12 8.30
CA ILE A 246 13.74 -8.76 7.84
C ILE A 246 13.54 -7.82 9.01
N ARG A 247 14.58 -7.08 9.38
CA ARG A 247 14.54 -6.08 10.45
C ARG A 247 14.64 -4.67 9.89
N ALA A 248 13.67 -3.84 10.28
CA ALA A 248 13.58 -2.44 9.86
C ALA A 248 12.87 -1.62 10.94
N GLY A 249 13.41 -0.46 11.28
CA GLY A 249 12.79 0.44 12.25
C GLY A 249 12.54 -0.14 13.63
N GLY A 250 13.43 -1.02 14.10
CA GLY A 250 13.28 -1.74 15.38
C GLY A 250 12.14 -2.77 15.39
N ARG A 251 11.61 -3.14 14.22
CA ARG A 251 10.58 -4.17 14.04
C ARG A 251 11.12 -5.28 13.14
N GLU A 252 10.52 -6.45 13.27
CA GLU A 252 10.87 -7.64 12.50
C GLU A 252 9.62 -8.17 11.79
N LYS A 253 9.81 -8.70 10.57
CA LYS A 253 8.83 -9.52 9.85
C LYS A 253 9.50 -10.80 9.34
N VAL A 254 8.72 -11.87 9.30
CA VAL A 254 9.11 -13.13 8.66
C VAL A 254 8.54 -13.16 7.25
N CYS A 255 9.37 -13.62 6.32
CA CYS A 255 9.10 -13.61 4.90
C CYS A 255 9.26 -15.00 4.30
N TRP A 256 8.28 -15.41 3.50
CA TRP A 256 8.30 -16.59 2.66
C TRP A 256 8.00 -16.21 1.21
N TYR A 257 8.60 -16.90 0.26
CA TYR A 257 8.29 -16.76 -1.16
C TYR A 257 7.53 -17.99 -1.62
N LEU A 258 6.39 -17.78 -2.26
CA LEU A 258 5.57 -18.81 -2.88
C LEU A 258 5.70 -18.70 -4.40
N VAL A 259 6.20 -19.76 -5.02
CA VAL A 259 6.20 -19.94 -6.47
C VAL A 259 4.99 -20.81 -6.83
N ALA A 260 3.91 -20.18 -7.28
CA ALA A 260 2.65 -20.82 -7.62
C ALA A 260 2.52 -21.05 -9.13
N ARG A 261 2.08 -22.25 -9.53
CA ARG A 261 1.90 -22.64 -10.93
C ARG A 261 0.41 -22.71 -11.26
N LEU A 262 -0.10 -21.68 -11.94
CA LEU A 262 -1.49 -21.57 -12.36
C LEU A 262 -1.59 -21.80 -13.87
N GLY A 263 -1.98 -23.03 -14.23
CA GLY A 263 -1.99 -23.46 -15.63
C GLY A 263 -0.59 -23.40 -16.25
N ARG A 264 -0.40 -22.55 -17.26
CA ARG A 264 0.90 -22.32 -17.91
C ARG A 264 1.70 -21.17 -17.30
N GLN A 265 1.11 -20.40 -16.39
CA GLN A 265 1.75 -19.25 -15.78
C GLN A 265 2.39 -19.64 -14.45
N THR A 266 3.50 -18.97 -14.12
CA THR A 266 4.15 -19.11 -12.83
C THR A 266 4.18 -17.73 -12.17
N HIS A 267 3.58 -17.63 -11.00
CA HIS A 267 3.51 -16.42 -10.20
C HIS A 267 4.44 -16.58 -9.00
N VAL A 268 5.13 -15.50 -8.64
CA VAL A 268 5.90 -15.46 -7.39
C VAL A 268 5.24 -14.43 -6.48
N LEU A 269 4.94 -14.85 -5.27
CA LEU A 269 4.38 -14.03 -4.23
C LEU A 269 5.33 -14.02 -3.04
N ARG A 270 5.49 -12.86 -2.42
CA ARG A 270 6.16 -12.72 -1.13
C ARG A 270 5.11 -12.57 -0.04
N VAL A 271 5.14 -13.48 0.92
CA VAL A 271 4.20 -13.59 2.02
C VAL A 271 4.93 -13.18 3.29
N GLU A 272 4.43 -12.14 3.94
CA GLU A 272 5.07 -11.53 5.09
C GLU A 272 4.13 -11.54 6.30
N GLY A 273 4.65 -11.84 7.48
CA GLY A 273 3.89 -11.82 8.71
C GLY A 273 4.72 -11.35 9.90
N LEU A 274 4.03 -10.88 10.94
CA LEU A 274 4.63 -10.67 12.27
C LEU A 274 4.69 -11.99 13.07
N ASP A 275 3.86 -12.97 12.69
CA ASP A 275 3.81 -14.32 13.25
C ASP A 275 4.46 -15.30 12.26
N GLU A 276 5.53 -15.96 12.70
CA GLU A 276 6.32 -16.91 11.91
C GLU A 276 5.50 -18.15 11.50
N GLU A 277 4.70 -18.70 12.42
CA GLU A 277 3.89 -19.89 12.16
C GLU A 277 2.79 -19.56 11.16
N LEU A 278 2.14 -18.41 11.31
CA LEU A 278 1.11 -17.95 10.38
C LEU A 278 1.68 -17.75 8.98
N ALA A 279 2.84 -17.07 8.86
CA ALA A 279 3.50 -16.84 7.58
C ALA A 279 3.94 -18.16 6.92
N ARG A 280 4.46 -19.12 7.70
CA ARG A 280 4.84 -20.44 7.20
C ARG A 280 3.63 -21.26 6.74
N ARG A 281 2.52 -21.24 7.48
CA ARG A 281 1.30 -21.95 7.08
C ARG A 281 0.63 -21.31 5.87
N ALA A 282 0.79 -20.00 5.69
CA ALA A 282 0.19 -19.27 4.58
C ALA A 282 0.55 -19.83 3.20
N VAL A 283 1.81 -20.23 3.00
CA VAL A 283 2.27 -20.77 1.73
C VAL A 283 1.57 -22.08 1.36
N GLU A 284 0.99 -22.80 2.31
CA GLU A 284 0.30 -24.08 2.11
C GLU A 284 -1.12 -23.90 1.55
N TRP A 285 -1.83 -22.85 1.96
CA TRP A 285 -3.22 -22.64 1.53
C TRP A 285 -3.41 -21.48 0.54
N LEU A 286 -2.46 -20.55 0.43
CA LEU A 286 -2.52 -19.45 -0.53
C LEU A 286 -2.72 -19.91 -1.99
N PRO A 287 -2.05 -20.98 -2.49
CA PRO A 287 -2.26 -21.42 -3.87
C PRO A 287 -3.73 -21.71 -4.22
N LYS A 288 -4.53 -22.21 -3.26
CA LYS A 288 -5.94 -22.55 -3.49
C LYS A 288 -6.85 -21.33 -3.68
N VAL A 289 -6.38 -20.13 -3.33
CA VAL A 289 -7.20 -18.91 -3.38
C VAL A 289 -6.70 -17.89 -4.39
N LEU A 290 -5.64 -18.21 -5.16
CA LEU A 290 -5.14 -17.33 -6.20
C LEU A 290 -6.10 -17.29 -7.40
N GLY A 291 -6.36 -16.07 -7.88
CA GLY A 291 -7.00 -15.84 -9.16
C GLY A 291 -6.07 -16.11 -10.34
N PRO A 292 -6.57 -16.05 -11.59
CA PRO A 292 -5.78 -16.29 -12.80
C PRO A 292 -4.58 -15.36 -12.99
N ASP A 293 -4.61 -14.18 -12.37
CA ASP A 293 -3.52 -13.22 -12.37
C ASP A 293 -2.48 -13.50 -11.26
N GLY A 294 -2.70 -14.52 -10.42
CA GLY A 294 -1.85 -14.87 -9.29
C GLY A 294 -2.05 -13.99 -8.07
N VAL A 295 -3.12 -13.20 -7.98
CA VAL A 295 -3.46 -12.42 -6.78
C VAL A 295 -4.49 -13.21 -5.95
N PRO A 296 -4.37 -13.27 -4.61
CA PRO A 296 -5.41 -13.88 -3.78
C PRO A 296 -6.77 -13.23 -4.01
N THR A 297 -7.81 -14.05 -4.23
CA THR A 297 -9.16 -13.57 -4.56
C THR A 297 -9.70 -12.52 -3.59
N PRO A 298 -9.55 -12.64 -2.25
CA PRO A 298 -10.00 -11.59 -1.33
C PRO A 298 -9.31 -10.24 -1.56
N ILE A 299 -8.00 -10.23 -1.85
CA ILE A 299 -7.26 -9.02 -2.20
C ILE A 299 -7.79 -8.44 -3.52
N ALA A 300 -7.96 -9.27 -4.55
CA ALA A 300 -8.44 -8.81 -5.86
C ALA A 300 -9.84 -8.17 -5.78
N ILE A 301 -10.72 -8.67 -4.90
CA ILE A 301 -12.04 -8.06 -4.65
C ILE A 301 -11.88 -6.71 -3.94
N ALA A 302 -11.01 -6.63 -2.92
CA ALA A 302 -10.72 -5.38 -2.22
C ALA A 302 -10.14 -4.32 -3.16
N ASP A 303 -9.17 -4.66 -4.00
CA ASP A 303 -8.59 -3.79 -5.04
C ASP A 303 -9.65 -3.29 -6.02
N LYS A 304 -10.52 -4.18 -6.52
CA LYS A 304 -11.60 -3.78 -7.43
C LYS A 304 -12.54 -2.76 -6.78
N LEU A 305 -12.89 -2.94 -5.50
CA LEU A 305 -13.74 -2.01 -4.78
C LEU A 305 -13.04 -0.69 -4.48
N SER A 306 -11.79 -0.72 -4.01
CA SER A 306 -10.99 0.48 -3.70
C SER A 306 -10.81 1.34 -4.95
N ARG A 307 -10.48 0.73 -6.10
CA ARG A 307 -10.34 1.40 -7.40
C ARG A 307 -11.64 2.05 -7.87
N ARG A 308 -12.77 1.34 -7.79
CA ARG A 308 -14.09 1.89 -8.15
C ARG A 308 -14.52 3.03 -7.24
N LEU A 309 -14.28 2.93 -5.93
CA LEU A 309 -14.54 4.02 -4.99
C LEU A 309 -13.68 5.24 -5.33
N SER A 310 -12.41 5.02 -5.66
CA SER A 310 -11.47 6.08 -6.05
C SER A 310 -11.92 6.78 -7.33
N ALA A 311 -12.32 5.99 -8.34
CA ALA A 311 -12.88 6.51 -9.57
C ALA A 311 -14.17 7.32 -9.34
N ALA A 312 -15.09 6.81 -8.52
CA ALA A 312 -16.34 7.49 -8.20
C ALA A 312 -16.10 8.81 -7.46
N ALA A 313 -15.21 8.82 -6.47
CA ALA A 313 -14.82 10.02 -5.74
C ALA A 313 -14.18 11.06 -6.67
N TYR A 314 -13.27 10.64 -7.54
CA TYR A 314 -12.61 11.48 -8.53
C TYR A 314 -13.64 12.13 -9.47
N SER A 315 -14.50 11.32 -10.10
CA SER A 315 -15.52 11.81 -11.04
C SER A 315 -16.56 12.69 -10.39
N LEU A 316 -17.00 12.37 -9.17
CA LEU A 316 -17.96 13.18 -8.43
C LEU A 316 -17.35 14.52 -8.02
N PHE A 317 -16.11 14.51 -7.50
CA PHE A 317 -15.43 15.70 -7.08
C PHE A 317 -15.14 16.64 -8.25
N TRP A 318 -14.69 16.12 -9.38
CA TRP A 318 -14.41 16.94 -10.57
C TRP A 318 -15.63 17.83 -10.93
N ARG A 319 -16.84 17.28 -10.89
CA ARG A 319 -18.07 18.02 -11.22
C ARG A 319 -18.42 19.15 -10.23
N MET A 320 -17.81 19.15 -9.04
CA MET A 320 -18.00 20.18 -8.02
C MET A 320 -16.73 21.02 -7.78
N SER A 321 -15.63 20.70 -8.45
CA SER A 321 -14.37 21.41 -8.29
C SER A 321 -14.56 22.87 -8.71
N PRO A 322 -14.12 23.84 -7.89
CA PRO A 322 -14.10 25.24 -8.28
C PRO A 322 -12.87 25.59 -9.16
N LEU A 323 -11.93 24.65 -9.33
CA LEU A 323 -10.69 24.81 -10.08
C LEU A 323 -10.69 23.94 -11.33
N ASP A 324 -10.00 24.40 -12.35
CA ASP A 324 -9.81 23.68 -13.60
C ASP A 324 -8.77 22.55 -13.48
N LEU A 325 -8.97 21.49 -14.25
CA LEU A 325 -8.02 20.38 -14.38
C LEU A 325 -6.82 20.79 -15.22
N THR A 326 -5.65 20.32 -14.83
CA THR A 326 -4.51 20.29 -15.75
C THR A 326 -4.70 19.18 -16.79
N TYR A 327 -3.83 19.17 -17.81
CA TYR A 327 -3.81 18.11 -18.82
C TYR A 327 -3.68 16.69 -18.21
N GLU A 328 -2.78 16.52 -17.24
CA GLU A 328 -2.63 15.24 -16.50
C GLU A 328 -3.91 14.87 -15.73
N GLY A 329 -4.60 15.87 -15.16
CA GLY A 329 -5.87 15.67 -14.49
C GLY A 329 -6.99 15.19 -15.43
N LEU A 330 -7.01 15.66 -16.68
CA LEU A 330 -7.95 15.19 -17.70
C LEU A 330 -7.68 13.73 -18.10
N GLU A 331 -6.41 13.35 -18.30
CA GLU A 331 -6.06 11.95 -18.62
C GLU A 331 -6.48 10.99 -17.50
N GLU A 332 -6.31 11.40 -16.24
CA GLU A 332 -6.71 10.59 -15.09
C GLU A 332 -8.25 10.53 -14.94
N LEU A 333 -8.98 11.58 -15.32
CA LEU A 333 -10.45 11.55 -15.38
C LEU A 333 -10.96 10.51 -16.38
N GLU A 334 -10.36 10.42 -17.56
CA GLU A 334 -10.70 9.40 -18.56
C GLU A 334 -10.44 7.99 -18.04
N ARG A 335 -9.32 7.78 -17.33
CA ARG A 335 -9.01 6.50 -16.67
C ARG A 335 -10.04 6.16 -15.60
N ALA A 336 -10.46 7.13 -14.80
CA ALA A 336 -11.49 6.94 -13.78
C ALA A 336 -12.83 6.49 -14.40
N HIS A 337 -13.27 7.13 -15.50
CA HIS A 337 -14.50 6.70 -16.20
C HIS A 337 -14.40 5.27 -16.73
N ARG A 338 -13.27 4.89 -17.35
CA ARG A 338 -13.06 3.50 -17.82
C ARG A 338 -13.14 2.47 -16.70
N GLU A 339 -12.69 2.80 -15.50
CA GLU A 339 -12.78 1.89 -14.34
C GLU A 339 -14.20 1.72 -13.81
N LEU A 340 -15.03 2.76 -13.89
CA LEU A 340 -16.45 2.68 -13.51
C LEU A 340 -17.26 1.86 -14.52
N GLU A 341 -16.89 1.92 -15.80
CA GLU A 341 -17.55 1.18 -16.89
C GLU A 341 -17.09 -0.29 -16.99
N SER A 342 -15.92 -0.62 -16.44
CA SER A 342 -15.39 -1.98 -16.43
C SER A 342 -16.26 -2.89 -15.54
N PRO A 343 -16.73 -4.06 -16.02
CA PRO A 343 -17.64 -4.96 -15.29
C PRO A 343 -17.03 -5.58 -14.03
#